data_AF-A0A9D5PHV2-F1
#
_entry.id   AF-A0A9D5PHV2-F1
#
_cell.length_a   1.000
_cell.length_b   1.000
_cell.length_c   1.000
_cell.angle_alpha   90.00
_cell.angle_beta   90.00
_cell.angle_gamma   90.00
#
_symmetry.space_group_name_H-M   'P 1'
#
loop_
_entity.id
_entity.type
_entity.pdbx_description
1 polymer ?
#
loop_
_entity_poly.entity_id
_entity_poly.type
_entity_poly.pdbx_seq_one_letter_code
_entity_poly.pdbx_strand_id
1 'polypeptide(L)'
;MTAIELNAQIWRDMGAIADSEPLMRQLAKYLKKLVAKKSDPTLMTKDEFFAKLDEAEREIAEGKGIKMLPNESLDDFLKRIG
;
A
#
# COMPACT_ATOMS: atom_id res chain seq x y z
N MET A 1 7.94 12.81 -15.03
CA MET A 1 9.15 12.12 -14.54
C MET A 1 8.80 10.65 -14.39
N THR A 2 9.45 9.76 -15.13
CA THR A 2 9.20 8.32 -15.14
C THR A 2 9.98 7.62 -14.01
N ALA A 3 9.59 6.40 -13.64
CA ALA A 3 10.30 5.61 -12.64
C ALA A 3 11.78 5.35 -13.02
N ILE A 4 12.07 5.29 -14.33
CA ILE A 4 13.44 5.11 -14.86
C ILE A 4 14.26 6.38 -14.64
N GLU A 5 13.69 7.55 -14.93
CA GLU A 5 14.34 8.85 -14.70
C GLU A 5 14.62 9.09 -13.21
N LEU A 6 13.68 8.70 -12.34
CA LEU A 6 13.84 8.79 -10.89
C LEU A 6 14.95 7.87 -10.39
N ASN A 7 14.99 6.62 -10.86
CA ASN A 7 16.05 5.68 -10.50
C ASN A 7 17.43 6.16 -10.95
N ALA A 8 17.53 6.70 -12.16
CA ALA A 8 18.79 7.23 -12.70
C ALA A 8 19.28 8.48 -11.93
N GLN A 9 18.37 9.27 -11.36
CA GLN A 9 18.71 10.41 -10.52
C GLN A 9 19.21 9.93 -9.14
N ILE A 10 18.52 8.97 -8.53
CA ILE A 10 18.93 8.37 -7.25
C ILE A 10 20.35 7.80 -7.33
N TRP A 11 20.68 7.06 -8.39
CA TRP A 11 22.03 6.51 -8.57
C TRP A 11 23.12 7.59 -8.73
N ARG A 12 22.80 8.71 -9.40
CA ARG A 12 23.72 9.84 -9.54
C ARG A 12 23.97 10.53 -8.20
N ASP A 13 22.91 10.80 -7.45
CA ASP A 13 23.00 11.43 -6.14
C ASP A 13 23.72 10.51 -5.14
N MET A 14 23.53 9.19 -5.24
CA MET A 14 24.28 8.18 -4.48
C MET A 14 25.78 8.21 -4.78
N GLY A 15 26.16 8.35 -6.06
CA GLY A 15 27.57 8.49 -6.45
C GLY A 15 28.22 9.74 -5.86
N ALA A 16 27.48 10.85 -5.82
CA ALA A 16 27.95 12.11 -5.21
C ALA A 16 28.08 12.02 -3.67
N ILE A 17 27.35 11.11 -3.03
CA ILE A 17 27.34 10.89 -1.59
C ILE A 17 28.38 9.81 -1.16
N ALA A 18 28.84 8.98 -2.09
CA ALA A 18 29.67 7.81 -1.82
C ALA A 18 31.00 8.12 -1.09
N ASP A 19 31.59 9.28 -1.36
CA ASP A 19 32.86 9.71 -0.74
C ASP A 19 32.68 10.18 0.72
N SER A 20 31.44 10.30 1.21
CA SER A 20 31.11 10.75 2.57
C SER A 20 30.38 9.66 3.34
N GLU A 21 31.14 8.94 4.19
CA GLU A 21 30.59 7.89 5.08
C GLU A 21 29.39 8.34 5.92
N PRO A 22 29.36 9.56 6.52
CA PRO A 22 28.20 10.04 7.28
C PRO A 22 26.93 10.18 6.43
N LEU A 23 27.07 10.66 5.19
CA LEU A 23 25.95 10.86 4.28
C LEU A 23 25.43 9.52 3.72
N MET A 24 26.32 8.57 3.43
CA MET A 24 25.93 7.20 3.07
C MET A 24 25.15 6.50 4.18
N ARG A 25 25.56 6.67 5.46
CA ARG A 25 24.77 6.15 6.60
C ARG A 25 23.38 6.79 6.70
N GLN A 26 23.26 8.09 6.46
CA GLN A 26 21.97 8.76 6.46
C GLN A 26 21.08 8.28 5.32
N LEU A 27 21.62 8.16 4.12
CA LEU A 27 20.92 7.63 2.96
C LEU A 27 20.40 6.20 3.22
N ALA A 28 21.24 5.31 3.75
CA ALA A 28 20.86 3.94 4.09
C ALA A 28 19.69 3.91 5.09
N LYS A 29 19.69 4.81 6.09
CA LYS A 29 18.58 4.95 7.04
C LYS A 29 17.28 5.39 6.36
N TYR A 30 17.34 6.32 5.42
CA TYR A 30 16.17 6.78 4.67
C TYR A 30 15.63 5.70 3.73
N LEU A 31 16.51 4.99 3.00
CA LEU A 31 16.13 3.85 2.16
C LEU A 31 15.44 2.76 2.98
N LYS A 32 15.98 2.44 4.17
CA LYS A 32 15.36 1.47 5.08
C LYS A 32 13.95 1.91 5.53
N LYS A 33 13.74 3.20 5.80
CA LYS A 33 12.41 3.75 6.14
C LYS A 33 11.42 3.70 4.96
N LEU A 34 11.90 3.95 3.74
CA LEU A 34 11.10 3.85 2.51
C LEU A 34 10.66 2.41 2.23
N VAL A 35 11.57 1.45 2.39
CA VAL A 35 11.26 0.02 2.26
C VAL A 35 10.30 -0.42 3.37
N ALA A 36 10.49 0.02 4.61
CA ALA A 36 9.56 -0.28 5.70
C ALA A 36 8.14 0.29 5.44
N LYS A 37 8.03 1.46 4.81
CA LYS A 37 6.75 2.03 4.37
C LYS A 37 6.04 1.22 3.29
N LYS A 38 6.74 0.36 2.53
CA LYS A 38 6.12 -0.54 1.55
C LYS A 38 5.42 -1.75 2.18
N SER A 39 5.59 -2.00 3.48
CA SER A 39 4.97 -3.12 4.17
C SER A 39 3.58 -2.76 4.74
N ASP A 40 2.81 -1.95 4.02
CA ASP A 40 1.38 -1.80 4.33
C ASP A 40 0.64 -2.95 3.63
N PRO A 41 0.07 -3.93 4.38
CA PRO A 41 -0.60 -5.08 3.78
C PRO A 41 -1.88 -4.69 3.03
N THR A 42 -2.35 -3.44 3.15
CA THR A 42 -3.50 -2.90 2.41
C THR A 42 -3.09 -2.21 1.11
N LEU A 43 -1.79 -2.00 0.88
CA LEU A 43 -1.31 -1.40 -0.36
C LEU A 43 -1.51 -2.37 -1.52
N MET A 44 -2.26 -1.94 -2.52
CA MET A 44 -2.54 -2.72 -3.72
C MET A 44 -2.49 -1.82 -4.95
N THR A 45 -2.28 -2.41 -6.12
CA THR A 45 -2.37 -1.72 -7.40
C THR A 45 -3.82 -1.34 -7.72
N LYS A 46 -4.00 -0.44 -8.69
CA LYS A 46 -5.34 -0.07 -9.18
C LYS A 46 -6.10 -1.30 -9.69
N ASP A 47 -5.42 -2.17 -10.43
CA ASP A 47 -6.06 -3.35 -11.03
C ASP A 47 -6.48 -4.37 -9.96
N GLU A 48 -5.65 -4.59 -8.94
CA GLU A 48 -5.99 -5.43 -7.79
C GLU A 48 -7.17 -4.86 -6.98
N PHE A 49 -7.26 -3.54 -6.86
CA PHE A 49 -8.39 -2.88 -6.21
C PHE A 49 -9.70 -3.11 -6.97
N PHE A 50 -9.72 -2.92 -8.30
CA PHE A 50 -10.92 -3.15 -9.10
C PHE A 50 -11.30 -4.63 -9.16
N ALA A 51 -10.33 -5.54 -9.23
CA ALA A 51 -10.61 -6.97 -9.18
C ALA A 51 -11.33 -7.39 -7.87
N LYS A 52 -10.94 -6.78 -6.74
CA LYS A 52 -11.62 -6.99 -5.45
C LYS A 52 -13.04 -6.42 -5.42
N LEU A 53 -13.28 -5.28 -6.08
CA LEU A 53 -14.63 -4.73 -6.21
C LEU A 53 -15.53 -5.64 -7.04
N ASP A 54 -15.05 -6.08 -8.21
CA ASP A 54 -15.79 -6.99 -9.09
C ASP A 54 -16.14 -8.31 -8.38
N GLU A 55 -15.20 -8.83 -7.59
CA GLU A 55 -15.43 -10.01 -6.76
C GLU A 55 -16.50 -9.76 -5.69
N ALA A 56 -16.43 -8.64 -4.97
CA ALA A 56 -17.42 -8.29 -3.97
C ALA A 56 -18.82 -8.10 -4.58
N GLU A 57 -18.93 -7.47 -5.75
CA GLU A 57 -20.20 -7.34 -6.48
C GLU A 57 -20.78 -8.70 -6.87
N ARG A 58 -19.94 -9.62 -7.35
CA ARG A 58 -20.35 -10.99 -7.68
C ARG A 58 -20.83 -11.74 -6.43
N GLU A 59 -20.11 -11.64 -5.31
CA GLU A 59 -20.52 -12.27 -4.05
C GLU A 59 -21.87 -11.75 -3.53
N ILE A 60 -22.11 -10.44 -3.68
CA ILE A 60 -23.41 -9.85 -3.34
C ILE A 60 -24.50 -10.39 -4.26
N ALA A 61 -24.25 -10.48 -5.58
CA ALA A 61 -25.19 -11.03 -6.55
C ALA A 61 -25.51 -12.51 -6.30
N GLU A 62 -24.53 -13.29 -5.83
CA GLU A 62 -24.68 -14.68 -5.42
C GLU A 62 -25.35 -14.86 -4.05
N GLY A 63 -25.69 -13.76 -3.36
CA GLY A 63 -26.33 -13.78 -2.04
C GLY A 63 -25.37 -14.09 -0.88
N LYS A 64 -24.06 -14.12 -1.13
CA LYS A 64 -23.01 -14.34 -0.13
C LYS A 64 -22.61 -13.05 0.60
N GLY A 65 -22.97 -11.89 0.07
CA GLY A 65 -22.71 -10.60 0.70
C GLY A 65 -23.47 -10.41 2.02
N ILE A 66 -22.77 -9.94 3.06
CA ILE A 66 -23.39 -9.63 4.36
C ILE A 66 -23.87 -8.18 4.35
N LYS A 67 -25.15 -7.97 4.66
CA LYS A 67 -25.76 -6.64 4.74
C LYS A 67 -25.93 -6.20 6.18
N MET A 68 -25.91 -4.88 6.40
CA MET A 68 -26.32 -4.29 7.67
C MET A 68 -27.84 -4.46 7.85
N LEU A 69 -28.25 -4.73 9.08
CA LEU A 69 -29.66 -4.77 9.46
C LEU A 69 -30.21 -3.35 9.63
N PRO A 70 -31.54 -3.16 9.54
CA PRO A 70 -32.16 -1.86 9.82
C PRO A 70 -31.82 -1.40 11.25
N ASN A 71 -31.39 -0.14 11.40
CA ASN A 71 -30.96 0.48 12.66
C ASN A 71 -29.74 -0.17 13.34
N GLU A 72 -28.98 -1.01 12.63
CA GLU A 72 -27.71 -1.56 13.14
C GLU A 72 -26.59 -0.52 13.01
N SER A 73 -25.82 -0.32 14.09
CA SER A 73 -24.63 0.53 14.03
C SER A 73 -23.48 -0.20 13.33
N LEU A 74 -22.50 0.54 12.81
CA LEU A 74 -21.32 -0.07 12.19
C LEU A 74 -20.55 -0.95 13.20
N ASP A 75 -20.46 -0.53 14.47
CA ASP A 75 -19.78 -1.29 15.51
C ASP A 75 -20.51 -2.62 15.81
N ASP A 76 -21.85 -2.59 15.86
CA ASP A 76 -22.65 -3.79 16.09
C ASP A 76 -22.60 -4.75 14.89
N PHE A 77 -22.60 -4.19 13.67
CA PHE A 77 -22.38 -4.94 12.45
C PHE A 77 -21.03 -5.67 12.47
N LEU A 78 -19.94 -4.96 12.79
CA LEU A 78 -18.59 -5.54 12.85
C LEU A 78 -18.48 -6.64 13.91
N LYS A 79 -19.15 -6.49 15.07
CA LYS A 79 -19.23 -7.54 16.10
C LYS A 79 -20.05 -8.76 15.66
N ARG A 80 -21.04 -8.59 14.78
CA ARG A 80 -21.88 -9.68 14.29
C ARG A 80 -21.17 -10.53 13.23
N ILE A 81 -20.30 -9.92 12.43
CA ILE A 81 -19.58 -10.60 11.34
C ILE A 81 -18.16 -11.06 11.72
N GLY A 82 -17.66 -10.62 12.89
CA GLY A 82 -16.33 -10.90 13.41
C GLY A 82 -16.31 -12.00 14.46
#